data_AF-A0A2H0T9W2-F1
#
_entry.id   AF-A0A2H0T9W2-F1
#
_cell.length_a   1.000
_cell.length_b   1.000
_cell.length_c   1.000
_cell.angle_alpha   90.00
_cell.angle_beta   90.00
_cell.angle_gamma   90.00
#
_symmetry.space_group_name_H-M   'P 1'
#
loop_
_entity.id
_entity.type
_entity.pdbx_description
1 polymer ?
#
loop_
_entity_poly.entity_id
_entity_poly.type
_entity_poly.pdbx_seq_one_letter_code
_entity_poly.pdbx_strand_id
1 'polypeptide(L)'
;MQKNKKERLDILLVKRGLVESRENAARLILAGLVKTEGQLLTKPGMKINETAKVDIEKSEIFVGKGAKKIESAYKKFKLNFNNKIIADIGASTGGFTDFALSKGAQKVYAVDVGYGQLAYKLRQNVKVINMERNDIRSIEKFPDKIDIFLIDVSFVSLKKILPKIKEIIKNQNHKAEVVILVKPQFEVGKKIADKFKGVIKNKKIQQKIVREISKFAAEEKFAVISSTKAAVQGEKGNQEYFLYLRFPKIVKVFGTFDLVHKGHSYFLSKASEYGELIVVIPSDDKVLELKKKKPIHSLVHRVKNIEKLGFKAEIEKEDPWQNIIENKADVIVLGYDQSWEAEIRRKIKETGYLVKIRKIKKAYKPEIFKSSHFRKKFD
;
A
#
# COMPACT_ATOMS: atom_id res chain seq x y z
N MET A 1 60.69 9.08 20.12
CA MET A 1 59.38 8.93 20.79
C MET A 1 58.32 9.64 19.96
N GLN A 2 57.46 8.91 19.23
CA GLN A 2 56.34 9.55 18.52
C GLN A 2 55.37 10.13 19.55
N LYS A 3 55.19 11.45 19.55
CA LYS A 3 54.17 12.13 20.37
C LYS A 3 52.81 11.51 20.02
N ASN A 4 52.14 10.92 21.00
CA ASN A 4 50.75 10.48 20.90
C ASN A 4 49.85 11.71 20.69
N LYS A 5 49.74 12.14 19.43
CA LYS A 5 48.90 13.26 19.02
C LYS A 5 47.45 12.83 19.24
N LYS A 6 46.73 13.59 20.07
CA LYS A 6 45.33 13.32 20.38
C LYS A 6 44.43 14.31 19.64
N GLU A 7 43.44 13.80 18.93
CA GLU A 7 42.45 14.56 18.15
C GLU A 7 41.07 14.37 18.77
N ARG A 8 40.16 15.32 18.61
CA ARG A 8 38.76 15.11 19.00
C ARG A 8 38.15 14.00 18.15
N LEU A 9 37.39 13.10 18.78
CA LEU A 9 36.79 11.93 18.14
C LEU A 9 35.90 12.32 16.95
N ASP A 10 35.05 13.33 17.08
CA ASP A 10 34.19 13.82 15.99
C ASP A 10 34.98 14.29 14.76
N ILE A 11 36.11 14.97 14.98
CA ILE A 11 37.02 15.40 13.92
C ILE A 11 37.79 14.21 13.33
N LEU A 12 38.28 13.31 14.20
CA LEU A 12 39.06 12.16 13.79
C LEU A 12 38.27 11.21 12.88
N LEU A 13 36.99 10.98 13.17
CA LEU A 13 36.11 10.15 12.33
C LEU A 13 35.94 10.75 10.93
N VAL A 14 35.79 12.08 10.81
CA VAL A 14 35.68 12.77 9.52
C VAL A 14 37.02 12.75 8.78
N LYS A 15 38.12 13.08 9.47
CA LYS A 15 39.48 13.11 8.92
C LYS A 15 39.91 11.75 8.35
N ARG A 16 39.44 10.65 8.96
CA ARG A 16 39.68 9.28 8.49
C ARG A 16 38.68 8.79 7.43
N GLY A 17 37.74 9.63 6.99
CA GLY A 17 36.71 9.26 6.02
C GLY A 17 35.70 8.22 6.53
N LEU A 18 35.62 8.01 7.85
CA LEU A 18 34.68 7.04 8.44
C LEU A 18 33.24 7.58 8.49
N VAL A 19 33.07 8.90 8.44
CA VAL A 19 31.78 9.60 8.44
C VAL A 19 31.85 10.88 7.60
N GLU A 20 30.73 11.27 6.99
CA GLU A 20 30.67 12.38 6.03
C GLU A 20 30.76 13.79 6.65
N SER A 21 30.40 13.96 7.92
CA SER A 21 30.42 15.27 8.60
C SER A 21 30.59 15.14 10.10
N ARG A 22 31.01 16.23 10.77
CA ARG A 22 31.16 16.26 12.23
C ARG A 22 29.83 16.08 12.97
N GLU A 23 28.72 16.56 12.40
CA GLU A 23 27.39 16.32 12.96
C GLU A 23 26.97 14.86 12.83
N ASN A 24 27.27 14.22 11.70
CA ASN A 24 27.05 12.78 11.56
C ASN A 24 27.91 11.99 12.56
N ALA A 25 29.19 12.37 12.72
CA ALA A 25 30.09 11.81 13.73
C ALA A 25 29.48 11.92 15.15
N ALA A 26 29.06 13.12 15.55
CA ALA A 26 28.48 13.37 16.86
C ALA A 26 27.22 12.53 17.10
N ARG A 27 26.35 12.39 16.09
CA ARG A 27 25.14 11.57 16.17
C ARG A 27 25.46 10.08 16.40
N LEU A 28 26.47 9.53 15.72
CA LEU A 28 26.86 8.12 15.88
C LEU A 28 27.50 7.86 17.24
N ILE A 29 28.33 8.80 17.71
CA ILE A 29 28.97 8.73 19.03
C ILE A 29 27.90 8.77 20.13
N LEU A 30 26.95 9.71 20.06
CA LEU A 30 25.85 9.82 21.03
C LEU A 30 24.87 8.65 20.97
N ALA A 31 24.75 7.98 19.81
CA ALA A 31 23.94 6.78 19.64
C ALA A 31 24.62 5.50 20.18
N GLY A 32 25.85 5.60 20.71
CA GLY A 32 26.60 4.45 21.22
C GLY A 32 27.06 3.50 20.10
N LEU A 33 27.27 4.02 18.88
CA LEU A 33 27.64 3.21 17.71
C LEU A 33 29.15 3.28 17.40
N VAL A 34 29.94 3.97 18.21
CA VAL A 34 31.39 4.12 18.00
C VAL A 34 32.12 3.46 19.16
N LYS A 35 33.07 2.57 18.86
CA LYS A 35 33.84 1.80 19.84
C LYS A 35 35.34 1.88 19.55
N THR A 36 36.16 1.71 20.58
CA THR A 36 37.60 1.45 20.47
C THR A 36 37.91 0.23 21.33
N GLU A 37 38.51 -0.81 20.77
CA GLU A 37 38.93 -2.00 21.54
C GLU A 37 37.79 -2.58 22.42
N GLY A 38 36.56 -2.57 21.92
CA GLY A 38 35.37 -3.03 22.64
C GLY A 38 34.72 -2.02 23.61
N GLN A 39 35.35 -0.88 23.88
CA GLN A 39 34.79 0.18 24.74
C GLN A 39 33.99 1.22 23.94
N LEU A 40 32.79 1.54 24.42
CA LEU A 40 31.91 2.55 23.82
C LEU A 40 32.46 3.97 24.01
N LEU A 41 32.55 4.71 22.91
CA LEU A 41 32.91 6.12 22.89
C LEU A 41 31.63 6.95 22.87
N THR A 42 31.36 7.70 23.94
CA THR A 42 30.06 8.37 24.17
C THR A 42 30.10 9.89 24.06
N LYS A 43 31.29 10.48 23.96
CA LYS A 43 31.49 11.95 23.96
C LYS A 43 32.14 12.42 22.66
N PRO A 44 31.44 13.20 21.79
CA PRO A 44 32.00 13.65 20.52
C PRO A 44 33.30 14.44 20.63
N GLY A 45 33.41 15.28 21.68
CA GLY A 45 34.59 16.09 21.95
C GLY A 45 35.73 15.37 22.67
N MET A 46 35.62 14.06 22.94
CA MET A 46 36.69 13.34 23.64
C MET A 46 37.95 13.27 22.78
N LYS A 47 39.11 13.51 23.39
CA LYS A 47 40.41 13.44 22.70
C LYS A 47 40.94 12.00 22.75
N ILE A 48 41.05 11.37 21.60
CA ILE A 48 41.59 10.01 21.44
C ILE A 48 42.88 10.06 20.61
N ASN A 49 43.75 9.06 20.75
CA ASN A 49 44.96 8.95 19.97
C ASN A 49 44.64 8.87 18.47
N GLU A 50 45.34 9.66 17.64
CA GLU A 50 45.22 9.63 16.18
C GLU A 50 45.52 8.25 15.57
N THR A 51 46.15 7.33 16.30
CA THR A 51 46.40 5.94 15.87
C THR A 51 45.45 4.91 16.47
N ALA A 52 44.53 5.30 17.37
CA ALA A 52 43.59 4.35 17.99
C ALA A 52 42.70 3.69 16.94
N LYS A 53 42.48 2.37 17.04
CA LYS A 53 41.53 1.65 16.20
C LYS A 53 40.11 2.02 16.62
N VAL A 54 39.35 2.62 15.71
CA VAL A 54 37.97 3.06 15.97
C VAL A 54 37.05 2.32 15.03
N ASP A 55 36.12 1.57 15.61
CA ASP A 55 35.11 0.82 14.89
C ASP A 55 33.76 1.54 15.02
N ILE A 56 33.09 1.73 13.89
CA ILE A 56 31.71 2.17 13.86
C ILE A 56 30.86 0.94 13.64
N GLU A 57 30.05 0.60 14.64
CA GLU A 57 29.04 -0.44 14.51
C GLU A 57 28.10 0.01 13.40
N LYS A 58 28.20 -0.65 12.24
CA LYS A 58 27.34 -0.47 11.08
C LYS A 58 25.94 -1.01 11.43
N SER A 59 25.24 -0.34 12.35
CA SER A 59 23.79 -0.28 12.22
C SER A 59 23.50 0.31 10.84
N GLU A 60 22.50 -0.19 10.13
CA GLU A 60 22.03 0.43 8.88
C GLU A 60 21.65 1.89 9.22
N ILE A 61 22.61 2.81 9.11
CA ILE A 61 22.41 4.22 9.40
C ILE A 61 21.61 4.76 8.23
N PHE A 62 20.30 4.64 8.38
CA PHE A 62 19.37 5.19 7.43
C PHE A 62 19.35 6.71 7.49
N VAL A 63 19.03 7.34 6.36
CA VAL A 63 18.84 8.78 6.31
C VAL A 63 17.60 9.18 7.13
N GLY A 64 17.82 9.93 8.21
CA GLY A 64 16.77 10.56 9.01
C GLY A 64 15.88 9.60 9.81
N LYS A 65 14.79 10.14 10.36
CA LYS A 65 13.80 9.37 11.15
C LYS A 65 12.83 8.57 10.27
N GLY A 66 12.80 8.85 8.96
CA GLY A 66 11.87 8.24 8.00
C GLY A 66 11.98 6.72 7.96
N ALA A 67 13.19 6.18 7.87
CA ALA A 67 13.39 4.73 7.83
C ALA A 67 12.79 3.99 9.04
N LYS A 68 12.96 4.54 10.25
CA LYS A 68 12.35 3.97 11.47
C LYS A 68 10.83 4.01 11.42
N LYS A 69 10.23 4.99 10.74
CA LYS A 69 8.76 5.01 10.53
C LYS A 69 8.34 3.88 9.60
N ILE A 70 8.88 3.82 8.38
CA ILE A 70 8.46 2.83 7.38
C ILE A 70 8.77 1.40 7.82
N GLU A 71 9.83 1.17 8.60
CA GLU A 71 10.16 -0.15 9.14
C GLU A 71 8.99 -0.77 9.92
N SER A 72 8.26 0.05 10.69
CA SER A 72 7.09 -0.41 11.44
C SER A 72 5.95 -0.87 10.52
N ALA A 73 5.72 -0.15 9.43
CA ALA A 73 4.74 -0.53 8.40
C ALA A 73 5.20 -1.77 7.63
N TYR A 74 6.47 -1.82 7.23
CA TYR A 74 7.09 -2.95 6.53
C TYR A 74 6.89 -4.26 7.29
N LYS A 75 7.24 -4.27 8.58
CA LYS A 75 7.07 -5.44 9.46
C LYS A 75 5.60 -5.79 9.66
N LYS A 76 4.76 -4.79 9.97
CA LYS A 76 3.34 -5.03 10.30
C LYS A 76 2.52 -5.51 9.11
N PHE A 77 2.75 -4.93 7.94
CA PHE A 77 2.02 -5.25 6.71
C PHE A 77 2.66 -6.38 5.91
N LYS A 78 3.84 -6.87 6.34
CA LYS A 78 4.62 -7.89 5.63
C LYS A 78 4.90 -7.46 4.18
N LEU A 79 5.29 -6.20 4.00
CA LEU A 79 5.62 -5.66 2.69
C LEU A 79 6.83 -6.40 2.12
N ASN A 80 6.87 -6.54 0.80
CA ASN A 80 8.01 -7.10 0.09
C ASN A 80 8.53 -6.07 -0.91
N PHE A 81 9.71 -5.51 -0.64
CA PHE A 81 10.37 -4.56 -1.54
C PHE A 81 11.35 -5.23 -2.49
N ASN A 82 11.66 -6.52 -2.28
CA ASN A 82 12.64 -7.23 -3.08
C ASN A 82 12.21 -7.29 -4.55
N ASN A 83 13.09 -6.81 -5.41
CA ASN A 83 12.91 -6.75 -6.86
C ASN A 83 11.63 -5.98 -7.29
N LYS A 84 11.24 -4.96 -6.50
CA LYS A 84 10.10 -4.09 -6.79
C LYS A 84 10.53 -2.70 -7.25
N ILE A 85 9.73 -2.09 -8.10
CA ILE A 85 9.85 -0.69 -8.48
C ILE A 85 8.94 0.14 -7.59
N ILE A 86 9.54 1.10 -6.87
CA ILE A 86 8.87 1.88 -5.82
C ILE A 86 8.84 3.34 -6.22
N ALA A 87 7.72 4.02 -5.94
CA ALA A 87 7.65 5.48 -5.97
C ALA A 87 7.54 6.00 -4.53
N ASP A 88 8.54 6.76 -4.08
CA ASP A 88 8.59 7.42 -2.78
C ASP A 88 8.13 8.87 -2.95
N ILE A 89 6.90 9.16 -2.54
CA ILE A 89 6.22 10.45 -2.71
C ILE A 89 6.37 11.27 -1.44
N GLY A 90 7.08 12.39 -1.55
CA GLY A 90 7.56 13.17 -0.39
C GLY A 90 8.89 12.62 0.13
N ALA A 91 9.80 12.25 -0.77
CA ALA A 91 11.05 11.58 -0.42
C ALA A 91 11.93 12.39 0.56
N SER A 92 11.89 13.72 0.49
CA SER A 92 12.67 14.66 1.31
C SER A 92 14.15 14.24 1.37
N THR A 93 14.68 14.00 2.57
CA THR A 93 16.06 13.51 2.77
C THR A 93 16.31 12.10 2.24
N GLY A 94 15.24 11.32 1.99
CA GLY A 94 15.29 10.00 1.37
C GLY A 94 15.20 8.83 2.34
N GLY A 95 14.62 9.00 3.53
CA GLY A 95 14.58 7.95 4.54
C GLY A 95 13.76 6.72 4.14
N PHE A 96 12.66 6.89 3.39
CA PHE A 96 11.88 5.77 2.87
C PHE A 96 12.58 5.12 1.68
N THR A 97 13.11 5.92 0.76
CA THR A 97 13.97 5.49 -0.35
C THR A 97 15.13 4.61 0.13
N ASP A 98 15.90 5.06 1.11
CA ASP A 98 17.07 4.33 1.66
C ASP A 98 16.66 2.98 2.28
N PHE A 99 15.55 2.98 3.03
CA PHE A 99 14.99 1.76 3.60
C PHE A 99 14.48 0.80 2.53
N ALA A 100 13.82 1.31 1.49
CA ALA A 100 13.34 0.50 0.37
C ALA A 100 14.49 -0.21 -0.35
N LEU A 101 15.57 0.51 -0.63
CA LEU A 101 16.77 -0.04 -1.26
C LEU A 101 17.44 -1.11 -0.39
N SER A 102 17.55 -0.88 0.94
CA SER A 102 18.14 -1.87 1.84
C SER A 102 17.32 -3.16 1.96
N LYS A 103 16.03 -3.13 1.59
CA LYS A 103 15.16 -4.32 1.50
C LYS A 103 14.99 -4.84 0.07
N GLY A 104 15.90 -4.47 -0.83
CA GLY A 104 16.04 -5.09 -2.14
C GLY A 104 15.21 -4.43 -3.25
N ALA A 105 14.73 -3.21 -3.07
CA ALA A 105 14.07 -2.48 -4.16
C ALA A 105 14.96 -2.46 -5.42
N GLN A 106 14.35 -2.79 -6.55
CA GLN A 106 15.04 -2.79 -7.84
C GLN A 106 15.35 -1.36 -8.28
N LYS A 107 14.38 -0.46 -8.07
CA LYS A 107 14.44 0.96 -8.45
C LYS A 107 13.51 1.76 -7.54
N VAL A 108 13.90 3.00 -7.21
CA VAL A 108 13.06 3.94 -6.46
C VAL A 108 12.99 5.28 -7.19
N TYR A 109 11.78 5.73 -7.51
CA TYR A 109 11.51 7.10 -7.93
C TYR A 109 11.29 7.96 -6.69
N ALA A 110 12.25 8.82 -6.37
CA ALA A 110 12.20 9.72 -5.23
C ALA A 110 11.57 11.05 -5.68
N VAL A 111 10.26 11.20 -5.47
CA VAL A 111 9.48 12.37 -5.88
C VAL A 111 9.36 13.34 -4.72
N ASP A 112 9.74 14.60 -4.94
CA ASP A 112 9.56 15.65 -3.95
C ASP A 112 9.32 17.01 -4.60
N VAL A 113 8.55 17.87 -3.94
CA VAL A 113 8.32 19.25 -4.40
C VAL A 113 9.50 20.16 -4.04
N GLY A 114 10.27 19.80 -3.01
CA GLY A 114 11.48 20.47 -2.58
C GLY A 114 12.65 20.24 -3.53
N TYR A 115 13.75 20.92 -3.23
CA TYR A 115 14.99 20.82 -3.99
C TYR A 115 16.18 20.71 -3.04
N GLY A 116 17.19 19.92 -3.41
CA GLY A 116 18.43 19.83 -2.66
C GLY A 116 18.32 19.08 -1.33
N GLN A 117 17.22 18.35 -1.08
CA GLN A 117 16.98 17.66 0.21
C GLN A 117 17.52 16.24 0.21
N LEU A 118 17.40 15.52 -0.92
CA LEU A 118 17.79 14.11 -1.00
C LEU A 118 19.27 13.94 -0.65
N ALA A 119 19.59 12.99 0.24
CA ALA A 119 20.96 12.76 0.69
C ALA A 119 21.90 12.40 -0.47
N TYR A 120 23.15 12.87 -0.38
CA TYR A 120 24.15 12.72 -1.45
C TYR A 120 24.33 11.25 -1.87
N LYS A 121 24.46 10.32 -0.92
CA LYS A 121 24.58 8.88 -1.21
C LYS A 121 23.42 8.32 -2.05
N LEU A 122 22.20 8.85 -1.88
CA LEU A 122 21.02 8.42 -2.60
C LEU A 122 20.98 9.06 -3.98
N ARG A 123 21.41 10.32 -4.12
CA ARG A 123 21.55 10.99 -5.42
C ARG A 123 22.53 10.28 -6.35
N GLN A 124 23.60 9.72 -5.78
CA GLN A 124 24.62 8.98 -6.52
C GLN A 124 24.23 7.51 -6.78
N ASN A 125 23.12 7.03 -6.20
CA ASN A 125 22.71 5.64 -6.36
C ASN A 125 21.97 5.45 -7.69
N VAL A 126 22.51 4.62 -8.58
CA VAL A 126 21.95 4.34 -9.91
C VAL A 126 20.53 3.75 -9.88
N LYS A 127 20.09 3.19 -8.75
CA LYS A 127 18.73 2.68 -8.56
C LYS A 127 17.73 3.76 -8.14
N VAL A 128 18.20 4.98 -7.87
CA VAL A 128 17.36 6.10 -7.46
C VAL A 128 17.20 7.07 -8.61
N ILE A 129 15.95 7.30 -9.01
CA ILE A 129 15.61 8.36 -9.94
C ILE A 129 15.14 9.55 -9.12
N ASN A 130 15.99 10.58 -9.03
CA ASN A 130 15.67 11.81 -8.32
C ASN A 130 14.67 12.65 -9.14
N MET A 131 13.48 12.84 -8.59
CA MET A 131 12.41 13.67 -9.15
C MET A 131 12.05 14.81 -8.18
N GLU A 132 13.06 15.51 -7.65
CA GLU A 132 12.87 16.78 -6.95
C GLU A 132 12.22 17.85 -7.84
N ARG A 133 11.63 18.87 -7.22
CA ARG A 133 10.79 19.91 -7.88
C ARG A 133 9.59 19.36 -8.67
N ASN A 134 9.14 18.14 -8.35
CA ASN A 134 7.96 17.56 -8.97
C ASN A 134 6.86 17.36 -7.93
N ASP A 135 5.69 17.89 -8.22
CA ASP A 135 4.48 17.51 -7.49
C ASP A 135 3.91 16.23 -8.11
N ILE A 136 3.62 15.22 -7.30
CA ILE A 136 2.99 13.99 -7.81
C ILE A 136 1.69 14.27 -8.58
N ARG A 137 0.99 15.36 -8.25
CA ARG A 137 -0.24 15.81 -8.93
C ARG A 137 -0.01 16.22 -10.38
N SER A 138 1.20 16.67 -10.73
CA SER A 138 1.57 17.04 -12.10
C SER A 138 2.22 15.89 -12.89
N ILE A 139 2.57 14.78 -12.26
CA ILE A 139 3.17 13.63 -12.95
C ILE A 139 2.07 12.84 -13.66
N GLU A 140 2.12 12.79 -14.99
CA GLU A 140 1.15 12.00 -15.79
C GLU A 140 1.47 10.50 -15.80
N LYS A 141 2.75 10.16 -15.95
CA LYS A 141 3.22 8.78 -16.01
C LYS A 141 4.63 8.64 -15.44
N PHE A 142 4.90 7.49 -14.82
CA PHE A 142 6.25 7.01 -14.60
C PHE A 142 6.71 6.20 -15.82
N PRO A 143 8.01 6.21 -16.14
CA PRO A 143 8.56 5.37 -17.20
C PRO A 143 8.33 3.87 -16.95
N ASP A 144 8.44 3.44 -15.70
CA ASP A 144 8.21 2.06 -15.28
C ASP A 144 6.84 1.88 -14.61
N LYS A 145 6.33 0.64 -14.62
CA LYS A 145 5.17 0.24 -13.81
C LYS A 145 5.56 0.23 -12.34
N ILE A 146 4.85 1.01 -11.52
CA ILE A 146 5.15 1.12 -10.09
C ILE A 146 4.42 0.03 -9.33
N ASP A 147 5.18 -0.83 -8.64
CA ASP A 147 4.62 -1.90 -7.82
C ASP A 147 4.09 -1.37 -6.48
N ILE A 148 4.81 -0.41 -5.89
CA ILE A 148 4.52 0.11 -4.55
C ILE A 148 4.69 1.63 -4.52
N PHE A 149 3.66 2.32 -4.05
CA PHE A 149 3.73 3.75 -3.72
C PHE A 149 3.90 3.90 -2.20
N LEU A 150 4.97 4.57 -1.77
CA LEU A 150 5.15 5.02 -0.40
C LEU A 150 4.85 6.52 -0.37
N ILE A 151 3.95 6.97 0.51
CA ILE A 151 3.47 8.36 0.50
C ILE A 151 3.64 8.98 1.89
N ASP A 152 4.60 9.89 2.02
CA ASP A 152 4.91 10.68 3.22
C ASP A 152 4.92 12.18 2.89
N VAL A 153 3.76 12.73 2.60
CA VAL A 153 3.60 14.16 2.26
C VAL A 153 3.20 15.01 3.46
N SER A 154 3.60 16.28 3.46
CA SER A 154 3.22 17.28 4.47
C SER A 154 2.46 18.43 3.82
N PHE A 155 1.64 19.15 4.59
CA PHE A 155 0.90 20.34 4.13
C PHE A 155 -0.11 20.13 2.99
N VAL A 156 -0.37 18.88 2.60
CA VAL A 156 -1.39 18.48 1.64
C VAL A 156 -2.19 17.31 2.19
N SER A 157 -3.51 17.34 1.99
CA SER A 157 -4.37 16.22 2.37
C SER A 157 -4.20 15.06 1.39
N LEU A 158 -4.16 13.84 1.92
CA LEU A 158 -4.15 12.60 1.15
C LEU A 158 -5.38 12.49 0.23
N LYS A 159 -6.48 13.20 0.54
CA LYS A 159 -7.66 13.28 -0.33
C LYS A 159 -7.37 13.91 -1.70
N LYS A 160 -6.31 14.73 -1.82
CA LYS A 160 -5.84 15.29 -3.09
C LYS A 160 -4.84 14.40 -3.81
N ILE A 161 -4.18 13.49 -3.09
CA ILE A 161 -3.11 12.65 -3.63
C ILE A 161 -3.66 11.32 -4.14
N LEU A 162 -4.51 10.65 -3.36
CA LEU A 162 -5.04 9.32 -3.71
C LEU A 162 -5.76 9.26 -5.08
N PRO A 163 -6.55 10.25 -5.50
CA PRO A 163 -7.15 10.25 -6.83
C PRO A 163 -6.11 10.25 -7.95
N LYS A 164 -4.99 10.97 -7.78
CA LYS A 164 -3.90 10.99 -8.76
C LYS A 164 -3.14 9.66 -8.78
N ILE A 165 -2.85 9.08 -7.62
CA ILE A 165 -2.22 7.76 -7.54
C ILE A 165 -3.07 6.71 -8.24
N LYS A 166 -4.39 6.75 -8.03
CA LYS A 166 -5.35 5.89 -8.75
C LYS A 166 -5.27 6.06 -10.26
N GLU A 167 -5.26 7.31 -10.74
CA GLU A 167 -5.15 7.63 -12.17
C GLU A 167 -3.87 7.05 -12.77
N ILE A 168 -2.72 7.27 -12.11
CA ILE A 168 -1.42 6.74 -12.55
C ILE A 168 -1.45 5.21 -12.65
N ILE A 169 -1.94 4.52 -11.61
CA ILE A 169 -1.99 3.05 -11.59
C ILE A 169 -2.92 2.54 -12.71
N LYS A 170 -4.08 3.19 -12.92
CA LYS A 170 -4.99 2.85 -14.03
C LYS A 170 -4.34 3.00 -15.39
N ASN A 171 -3.65 4.12 -15.62
CA ASN A 171 -2.98 4.40 -16.90
C ASN A 171 -1.85 3.39 -17.18
N GLN A 172 -1.23 2.84 -16.13
CA GLN A 172 -0.23 1.77 -16.26
C GLN A 172 -0.83 0.39 -16.53
N ASN A 173 -2.16 0.23 -16.44
CA ASN A 173 -2.88 -1.05 -16.47
C ASN A 173 -2.18 -2.08 -15.56
N HIS A 174 -1.83 -1.65 -14.34
CA HIS A 174 -1.06 -2.42 -13.37
C HIS A 174 -1.80 -2.48 -12.04
N LYS A 175 -1.47 -3.48 -11.21
CA LYS A 175 -1.92 -3.53 -9.81
C LYS A 175 -0.79 -3.03 -8.94
N ALA A 176 -1.11 -2.14 -8.01
CA ALA A 176 -0.11 -1.58 -7.11
C ALA A 176 -0.56 -1.60 -5.66
N GLU A 177 0.43 -1.75 -4.79
CA GLU A 177 0.32 -1.54 -3.36
C GLU A 177 0.57 -0.08 -3.03
N VAL A 178 -0.13 0.46 -2.05
CA VAL A 178 0.02 1.87 -1.65
C VAL A 178 0.07 1.94 -0.13
N VAL A 179 1.15 2.50 0.40
CA VAL A 179 1.38 2.71 1.83
C VAL A 179 1.41 4.20 2.07
N ILE A 180 0.41 4.72 2.78
CA ILE A 180 0.29 6.15 3.06
C ILE A 180 0.49 6.44 4.54
N LEU A 181 1.19 7.54 4.83
CA LEU A 181 1.33 8.05 6.19
C LEU A 181 0.28 9.13 6.45
N VAL A 182 -0.74 8.78 7.22
CA VAL A 182 -1.78 9.69 7.69
C VAL A 182 -1.22 10.53 8.83
N LYS A 183 -1.16 11.83 8.60
CA LYS A 183 -0.72 12.86 9.56
C LYS A 183 -1.93 13.67 10.03
N PRO A 184 -2.52 13.37 11.19
CA PRO A 184 -3.77 14.01 11.63
C PRO A 184 -3.75 15.53 11.56
N GLN A 185 -2.63 16.16 11.90
CA GLN A 185 -2.44 17.61 11.87
C GLN A 185 -2.66 18.25 10.49
N PHE A 186 -2.48 17.50 9.39
CA PHE A 186 -2.70 18.00 8.03
C PHE A 186 -4.08 17.62 7.45
N GLU A 187 -4.86 16.81 8.16
CA GLU A 187 -6.15 16.28 7.70
C GLU A 187 -7.35 16.83 8.48
N VAL A 188 -7.16 17.30 9.72
CA VAL A 188 -8.24 17.83 10.59
C VAL A 188 -8.87 19.14 10.10
N GLY A 189 -8.28 19.79 9.09
CA GLY A 189 -8.68 21.10 8.60
C GLY A 189 -8.15 22.25 9.45
N LYS A 190 -8.06 23.44 8.84
CA LYS A 190 -7.36 24.62 9.39
C LYS A 190 -7.87 25.03 10.79
N LYS A 191 -9.19 25.18 10.96
CA LYS A 191 -9.80 25.60 12.24
C LYS A 191 -9.39 24.71 13.43
N ILE A 192 -9.37 23.39 13.23
CA ILE A 192 -9.03 22.43 14.29
C ILE A 192 -7.50 22.41 14.50
N ALA A 193 -6.71 22.43 13.43
CA ALA A 193 -5.26 22.50 13.53
C ALA A 193 -4.80 23.73 14.33
N ASP A 194 -5.37 24.90 14.03
CA ASP A 194 -5.06 26.17 14.70
C ASP A 194 -5.43 26.13 16.19
N LYS A 195 -6.63 25.61 16.52
CA LYS A 195 -7.09 25.43 17.91
C LYS A 195 -6.10 24.61 18.75
N PHE A 196 -5.47 23.60 18.15
CA PHE A 196 -4.51 22.72 18.83
C PHE A 196 -3.05 23.12 18.58
N LYS A 197 -2.78 24.32 18.04
CA LYS A 197 -1.44 24.83 17.72
C LYS A 197 -0.61 23.84 16.88
N GLY A 198 -1.28 23.07 16.02
CA GLY A 198 -0.68 22.04 15.16
C GLY A 198 -0.32 20.72 15.84
N VAL A 199 -0.66 20.50 17.12
CA VAL A 199 -0.38 19.24 17.84
C VAL A 199 -1.67 18.54 18.27
N ILE A 200 -2.04 17.48 17.54
CA ILE A 200 -3.28 16.75 17.77
C ILE A 200 -3.02 15.59 18.74
N LYS A 201 -3.12 15.82 20.05
CA LYS A 201 -2.96 14.75 21.08
C LYS A 201 -4.23 13.91 21.31
N ASN A 202 -5.40 14.44 20.96
CA ASN A 202 -6.66 13.77 21.23
C ASN A 202 -6.83 12.51 20.37
N LYS A 203 -6.80 11.34 21.01
CA LYS A 203 -6.92 10.02 20.35
C LYS A 203 -8.22 9.86 19.56
N LYS A 204 -9.34 10.43 20.01
CA LYS A 204 -10.63 10.36 19.30
C LYS A 204 -10.54 11.12 17.97
N ILE A 205 -9.89 12.28 17.95
CA ILE A 205 -9.66 13.06 16.71
C ILE A 205 -8.73 12.29 15.77
N GLN A 206 -7.61 11.77 16.29
CA GLN A 206 -6.66 10.97 15.49
C GLN A 206 -7.38 9.77 14.82
N GLN A 207 -8.14 8.98 15.58
CA GLN A 207 -8.88 7.83 15.05
C GLN A 207 -9.97 8.24 14.06
N LYS A 208 -10.66 9.35 14.31
CA LYS A 208 -11.66 9.91 13.38
C LYS A 208 -11.01 10.18 12.02
N ILE A 209 -9.86 10.85 12.00
CA ILE A 209 -9.13 11.14 10.76
C ILE A 209 -8.69 9.88 10.04
N VAL A 210 -8.10 8.91 10.74
CA VAL A 210 -7.69 7.64 10.11
C VAL A 210 -8.89 6.94 9.46
N ARG A 211 -10.06 6.95 10.12
CA ARG A 211 -11.31 6.40 9.57
C ARG A 211 -11.81 7.19 8.35
N GLU A 212 -11.74 8.51 8.39
CA GLU A 212 -12.14 9.37 7.27
C GLU A 212 -11.27 9.13 6.03
N ILE A 213 -9.95 9.06 6.18
CA ILE A 213 -9.04 8.76 5.08
C ILE A 213 -9.24 7.32 4.57
N SER A 214 -9.45 6.35 5.47
CA SER A 214 -9.79 4.98 5.08
C SER A 214 -11.09 4.92 4.28
N LYS A 215 -12.12 5.66 4.70
CA LYS A 215 -13.40 5.73 3.99
C LYS A 215 -13.23 6.35 2.61
N PHE A 216 -12.52 7.48 2.53
CA PHE A 216 -12.23 8.15 1.27
C PHE A 216 -11.44 7.25 0.31
N ALA A 217 -10.39 6.57 0.77
CA ALA A 217 -9.65 5.60 -0.04
C ALA A 217 -10.56 4.49 -0.58
N ALA A 218 -11.50 3.99 0.24
CA ALA A 218 -12.45 2.98 -0.19
C ALA A 218 -13.44 3.49 -1.26
N GLU A 219 -13.86 4.75 -1.18
CA GLU A 219 -14.69 5.44 -2.18
C GLU A 219 -13.94 5.60 -3.51
N GLU A 220 -12.65 5.93 -3.44
CA GLU A 220 -11.68 5.94 -4.54
C GLU A 220 -11.30 4.54 -5.08
N LYS A 221 -12.01 3.49 -4.63
CA LYS A 221 -11.85 2.08 -5.04
C LYS A 221 -10.52 1.45 -4.66
N PHE A 222 -9.80 1.99 -3.68
CA PHE A 222 -8.73 1.26 -3.01
C PHE A 222 -9.32 0.22 -2.04
N ALA A 223 -8.71 -0.94 -1.98
CA ALA A 223 -8.88 -1.86 -0.87
C ALA A 223 -8.12 -1.32 0.34
N VAL A 224 -8.77 -1.22 1.51
CA VAL A 224 -8.12 -0.83 2.76
C VAL A 224 -7.80 -2.11 3.52
N ILE A 225 -6.52 -2.50 3.53
CA ILE A 225 -6.08 -3.81 4.03
C ILE A 225 -5.80 -3.75 5.53
N SER A 226 -5.04 -2.74 5.97
CA SER A 226 -4.66 -2.63 7.38
C SER A 226 -4.24 -1.21 7.76
N SER A 227 -4.12 -0.96 9.06
CA SER A 227 -3.58 0.27 9.61
C SER A 227 -2.68 0.00 10.82
N THR A 228 -1.70 0.86 11.04
CA THR A 228 -0.85 0.82 12.25
C THR A 228 -0.37 2.21 12.63
N LYS A 229 0.05 2.40 13.89
CA LYS A 229 0.76 3.62 14.30
C LYS A 229 2.18 3.59 13.74
N ALA A 230 2.69 4.74 13.30
CA ALA A 230 4.12 4.90 13.10
C ALA A 230 4.85 4.79 14.45
N ALA A 231 5.94 4.01 14.49
CA ALA A 231 6.71 3.78 15.71
C ALA A 231 7.37 5.06 16.26
N VAL A 232 7.67 6.02 15.39
CA VAL A 232 8.25 7.31 15.74
C VAL A 232 7.23 8.41 15.51
N GLN A 233 7.08 9.31 16.47
CA GLN A 233 6.23 10.49 16.34
C GLN A 233 6.79 11.46 15.29
N GLY A 234 5.88 12.14 14.60
CA GLY A 234 6.19 13.20 13.66
C GLY A 234 6.61 14.50 14.33
N GLU A 235 6.56 15.58 13.55
CA GLU A 235 6.89 16.92 14.04
C GLU A 235 6.05 17.31 15.26
N LYS A 236 6.70 17.98 16.22
CA LYS A 236 6.10 18.46 17.48
C LYS A 236 5.40 17.35 18.29
N GLY A 237 5.79 16.09 18.09
CA GLY A 237 5.26 14.94 18.83
C GLY A 237 3.90 14.43 18.33
N ASN A 238 3.48 14.80 17.11
CA ASN A 238 2.24 14.28 16.53
C ASN A 238 2.34 12.77 16.27
N GLN A 239 1.33 12.01 16.73
CA GLN A 239 1.22 10.60 16.37
C GLN A 239 0.70 10.48 14.93
N GLU A 240 1.43 9.72 14.12
CA GLU A 240 1.09 9.44 12.72
C GLU A 240 0.70 7.96 12.56
N TYR A 241 0.00 7.65 11.47
CA TYR A 241 -0.57 6.33 11.23
C TYR A 241 -0.33 5.89 9.79
N PHE A 242 0.15 4.67 9.58
CA PHE A 242 0.20 4.08 8.27
C PHE A 242 -1.13 3.43 7.91
N LEU A 243 -1.55 3.60 6.65
CA LEU A 243 -2.60 2.81 6.01
C LEU A 243 -1.97 2.01 4.85
N TYR A 244 -2.29 0.72 4.81
CA TYR A 244 -1.93 -0.17 3.72
C TYR A 244 -3.13 -0.38 2.81
N LEU A 245 -2.95 -0.01 1.55
CA LEU A 245 -3.95 -0.03 0.52
C LEU A 245 -3.49 -0.88 -0.67
N ARG A 246 -4.46 -1.34 -1.46
CA ARG A 246 -4.21 -1.94 -2.77
C ARG A 246 -5.16 -1.38 -3.80
N PHE A 247 -4.67 -1.17 -5.02
CA PHE A 247 -5.48 -0.78 -6.16
C PHE A 247 -5.20 -1.65 -7.38
N PRO A 248 -6.25 -2.00 -8.16
CA PRO A 248 -7.67 -1.80 -7.86
C PRO A 248 -8.16 -2.74 -6.75
N LYS A 249 -9.28 -2.38 -6.12
CA LYS A 249 -10.04 -3.32 -5.30
C LYS A 249 -10.60 -4.42 -6.18
N ILE A 250 -10.37 -5.67 -5.83
CA ILE A 250 -10.85 -6.83 -6.60
C ILE A 250 -12.24 -7.23 -6.10
N VAL A 251 -13.20 -7.24 -7.01
CA VAL A 251 -14.59 -7.62 -6.75
C VAL A 251 -14.85 -8.95 -7.43
N LYS A 252 -15.36 -9.93 -6.69
CA LYS A 252 -15.79 -11.22 -7.25
C LYS A 252 -17.30 -11.40 -7.17
N VAL A 253 -17.86 -11.95 -8.24
CA VAL A 253 -19.24 -12.45 -8.30
C VAL A 253 -19.19 -13.89 -8.76
N PHE A 254 -20.10 -14.72 -8.25
CA PHE A 254 -20.19 -16.13 -8.60
C PHE A 254 -21.54 -16.39 -9.27
N GLY A 255 -21.54 -17.15 -10.35
CA GLY A 255 -22.79 -17.52 -11.02
C GLY A 255 -22.58 -18.28 -12.32
N THR A 256 -23.61 -19.03 -12.72
CA THR A 256 -23.56 -19.81 -13.98
C THR A 256 -23.49 -18.90 -15.21
N PHE A 257 -24.22 -17.77 -15.22
CA PHE A 257 -24.34 -16.83 -16.34
C PHE A 257 -24.58 -17.50 -17.71
N ASP A 258 -25.51 -18.45 -17.75
CA ASP A 258 -25.81 -19.28 -18.91
C ASP A 258 -26.48 -18.49 -20.06
N LEU A 259 -27.73 -18.08 -19.84
CA LEU A 259 -28.50 -17.21 -20.74
C LEU A 259 -28.39 -15.77 -20.26
N VAL A 260 -27.28 -15.11 -20.59
CA VAL A 260 -27.03 -13.71 -20.22
C VAL A 260 -28.16 -12.81 -20.74
N HIS A 261 -28.70 -11.95 -19.88
CA HIS A 261 -29.83 -11.08 -20.17
C HIS A 261 -29.71 -9.76 -19.39
N LYS A 262 -30.62 -8.80 -19.62
CA LYS A 262 -30.55 -7.45 -19.00
C LYS A 262 -30.43 -7.46 -17.47
N GLY A 263 -31.11 -8.39 -16.79
CA GLY A 263 -30.91 -8.63 -15.36
C GLY A 263 -29.46 -8.94 -14.94
N HIS A 264 -28.76 -9.81 -15.67
CA HIS A 264 -27.34 -10.09 -15.45
C HIS A 264 -26.49 -8.85 -15.74
N SER A 265 -26.72 -8.16 -16.87
CA SER A 265 -25.98 -6.94 -17.22
C SER A 265 -26.12 -5.86 -16.13
N TYR A 266 -27.33 -5.67 -15.59
CA TYR A 266 -27.57 -4.75 -14.47
C TYR A 266 -26.82 -5.18 -13.20
N PHE A 267 -26.89 -6.46 -12.82
CA PHE A 267 -26.20 -6.97 -11.64
C PHE A 267 -24.68 -6.80 -11.75
N LEU A 268 -24.08 -7.19 -12.88
CA LEU A 268 -22.64 -7.07 -13.13
C LEU A 268 -22.21 -5.60 -13.17
N SER A 269 -22.99 -4.73 -13.80
CA SER A 269 -22.76 -3.28 -13.77
C SER A 269 -22.74 -2.75 -12.34
N LYS A 270 -23.72 -3.12 -11.49
CA LYS A 270 -23.74 -2.72 -10.08
C LYS A 270 -22.60 -3.31 -9.25
N ALA A 271 -22.18 -4.54 -9.55
CA ALA A 271 -21.02 -5.14 -8.90
C ALA A 271 -19.72 -4.40 -9.26
N SER A 272 -19.56 -3.98 -10.52
CA SER A 272 -18.39 -3.25 -11.02
C SER A 272 -18.22 -1.86 -10.39
N GLU A 273 -19.29 -1.27 -9.85
CA GLU A 273 -19.20 -0.02 -9.09
C GLU A 273 -18.33 -0.17 -7.83
N TYR A 274 -18.06 -1.38 -7.33
CA TYR A 274 -17.24 -1.57 -6.13
C TYR A 274 -15.72 -1.66 -6.40
N GLY A 275 -15.30 -1.91 -7.64
CA GLY A 275 -13.89 -2.13 -8.01
C GLY A 275 -13.74 -2.90 -9.33
N GLU A 276 -12.57 -3.47 -9.58
CA GLU A 276 -12.32 -4.32 -10.74
C GLU A 276 -13.08 -5.65 -10.59
N LEU A 277 -14.08 -5.85 -11.46
CA LEU A 277 -14.96 -7.01 -11.40
C LEU A 277 -14.36 -8.23 -12.12
N ILE A 278 -14.35 -9.35 -11.40
CA ILE A 278 -14.05 -10.68 -11.92
C ILE A 278 -15.29 -11.56 -11.69
N VAL A 279 -15.78 -12.16 -12.77
CA VAL A 279 -16.92 -13.07 -12.75
C VAL A 279 -16.42 -14.50 -12.70
N VAL A 280 -16.71 -15.21 -11.61
CA VAL A 280 -16.33 -16.61 -11.42
C VAL A 280 -17.47 -17.50 -11.91
N ILE A 281 -17.13 -18.37 -12.86
CA ILE A 281 -18.08 -19.18 -13.62
C ILE A 281 -17.84 -20.67 -13.34
N PRO A 282 -18.83 -21.42 -12.80
CA PRO A 282 -18.71 -22.85 -12.54
C PRO A 282 -18.57 -23.66 -13.82
N SER A 283 -17.88 -24.81 -13.75
CA SER A 283 -17.86 -25.82 -14.81
C SER A 283 -19.25 -26.42 -15.05
N ASP A 284 -19.44 -27.05 -16.21
CA ASP A 284 -20.74 -27.63 -16.57
C ASP A 284 -21.14 -28.77 -15.60
N ASP A 285 -20.17 -29.56 -15.14
CA ASP A 285 -20.36 -30.62 -14.14
C ASP A 285 -20.72 -30.06 -12.76
N LYS A 286 -20.06 -28.96 -12.34
CA LYS A 286 -20.40 -28.29 -11.08
C LYS A 286 -21.81 -27.71 -11.11
N VAL A 287 -22.22 -27.17 -12.25
CA VAL A 287 -23.60 -26.70 -12.46
C VAL A 287 -24.58 -27.87 -12.37
N LEU A 288 -24.25 -29.01 -12.99
CA LEU A 288 -25.06 -30.22 -12.90
C LEU A 288 -25.20 -30.72 -11.47
N GLU A 289 -24.11 -30.77 -10.70
CA GLU A 289 -24.11 -31.16 -9.28
C GLU A 289 -25.01 -30.24 -8.44
N LEU A 290 -24.83 -28.92 -8.57
CA LEU A 290 -25.52 -27.92 -7.75
C LEU A 290 -27.00 -27.73 -8.13
N LYS A 291 -27.32 -27.81 -9.42
CA LYS A 291 -28.66 -27.47 -9.95
C LYS A 291 -29.43 -28.67 -10.49
N LYS A 292 -28.82 -29.87 -10.47
CA LYS A 292 -29.37 -31.11 -11.05
C LYS A 292 -29.74 -30.98 -12.54
N LYS A 293 -29.17 -30.00 -13.24
CA LYS A 293 -29.38 -29.74 -14.68
C LYS A 293 -28.12 -29.13 -15.30
N LYS A 294 -27.75 -29.58 -16.50
CA LYS A 294 -26.64 -28.97 -17.27
C LYS A 294 -27.00 -27.56 -17.74
N PRO A 295 -26.03 -26.65 -17.90
CA PRO A 295 -26.27 -25.38 -18.60
C PRO A 295 -26.57 -25.61 -20.09
N ILE A 296 -27.30 -24.68 -20.71
CA ILE A 296 -27.62 -24.73 -22.15
C ILE A 296 -26.37 -24.38 -22.96
N HIS A 297 -25.65 -23.34 -22.55
CA HIS A 297 -24.39 -22.94 -23.16
C HIS A 297 -23.21 -23.62 -22.46
N SER A 298 -22.26 -24.09 -23.27
CA SER A 298 -20.99 -24.63 -22.76
C SER A 298 -20.23 -23.60 -21.93
N LEU A 299 -19.37 -24.05 -21.03
CA LEU A 299 -18.50 -23.18 -20.24
C LEU A 299 -17.77 -22.12 -21.10
N VAL A 300 -17.19 -22.53 -22.22
CA VAL A 300 -16.47 -21.63 -23.15
C VAL A 300 -17.39 -20.52 -23.66
N HIS A 301 -18.63 -20.86 -23.99
CA HIS A 301 -19.61 -19.88 -24.49
C HIS A 301 -20.04 -18.92 -23.37
N ARG A 302 -20.24 -19.42 -22.14
CA ARG A 302 -20.60 -18.60 -20.98
C ARG A 302 -19.50 -17.60 -20.61
N VAL A 303 -18.23 -18.04 -20.64
CA VAL A 303 -17.05 -17.17 -20.47
C VAL A 303 -17.04 -16.07 -21.54
N LYS A 304 -17.14 -16.43 -22.82
CA LYS A 304 -17.16 -15.46 -23.93
C LYS A 304 -18.29 -14.44 -23.80
N ASN A 305 -19.46 -14.83 -23.30
CA ASN A 305 -20.57 -13.90 -23.10
C ASN A 305 -20.30 -12.87 -22.01
N ILE A 306 -19.58 -13.23 -20.96
CA ILE A 306 -19.14 -12.29 -19.93
C ILE A 306 -18.08 -11.32 -20.48
N GLU A 307 -17.11 -11.84 -21.24
CA GLU A 307 -16.07 -11.02 -21.86
C GLU A 307 -16.66 -10.02 -22.88
N LYS A 308 -17.68 -10.44 -23.65
CA LYS A 308 -18.46 -9.54 -24.54
C LYS A 308 -19.18 -8.42 -23.80
N LEU A 309 -19.51 -8.59 -22.51
CA LEU A 309 -20.04 -7.52 -21.67
C LEU A 309 -18.94 -6.58 -21.11
N GLY A 310 -17.67 -6.85 -21.41
CA GLY A 310 -16.53 -6.05 -20.95
C GLY A 310 -16.00 -6.42 -19.56
N PHE A 311 -16.36 -7.60 -19.03
CA PHE A 311 -15.91 -8.06 -17.71
C PHE A 311 -14.92 -9.23 -17.81
N LYS A 312 -13.99 -9.30 -16.85
CA LYS A 312 -13.08 -10.45 -16.72
C LYS A 312 -13.83 -11.66 -16.20
N ALA A 313 -13.52 -12.83 -16.74
CA ALA A 313 -14.08 -14.11 -16.30
C ALA A 313 -12.97 -15.04 -15.79
N GLU A 314 -13.28 -15.80 -14.74
CA GLU A 314 -12.46 -16.89 -14.21
C GLU A 314 -13.31 -18.15 -14.10
N ILE A 315 -12.70 -19.32 -14.26
CA ILE A 315 -13.37 -20.59 -14.04
C ILE A 315 -13.34 -20.90 -12.53
N GLU A 316 -14.48 -21.33 -11.99
CA GLU A 316 -14.56 -21.77 -10.59
C GLU A 316 -13.72 -23.03 -10.40
N LYS A 317 -12.95 -23.03 -9.32
CA LYS A 317 -12.17 -24.18 -8.86
C LYS A 317 -13.07 -25.15 -8.10
N GLU A 318 -12.54 -26.33 -7.82
CA GLU A 318 -13.27 -27.34 -7.03
C GLU A 318 -13.74 -26.80 -5.67
N ASP A 319 -12.87 -26.03 -5.00
CA ASP A 319 -13.22 -25.23 -3.82
C ASP A 319 -13.39 -23.75 -4.23
N PRO A 320 -14.63 -23.20 -4.21
CA PRO A 320 -14.88 -21.78 -4.52
C PRO A 320 -14.10 -20.82 -3.60
N TRP A 321 -13.71 -21.27 -2.41
CA TRP A 321 -12.88 -20.49 -1.50
C TRP A 321 -11.48 -20.24 -2.07
N GLN A 322 -10.94 -21.16 -2.88
CA GLN A 322 -9.67 -20.92 -3.58
C GLN A 322 -9.78 -19.76 -4.56
N ASN A 323 -10.89 -19.61 -5.29
CA ASN A 323 -11.10 -18.42 -6.12
C ASN A 323 -11.19 -17.15 -5.26
N ILE A 324 -11.63 -17.20 -4.01
CA ILE A 324 -11.68 -16.01 -3.14
C ILE A 324 -10.26 -15.60 -2.71
N ILE A 325 -9.43 -16.56 -2.35
CA ILE A 325 -8.03 -16.34 -1.93
C ILE A 325 -7.17 -15.94 -3.13
N GLU A 326 -7.32 -16.64 -4.24
CA GLU A 326 -6.57 -16.40 -5.47
C GLU A 326 -6.99 -15.07 -6.09
N ASN A 327 -5.99 -14.23 -6.39
CA ASN A 327 -6.16 -12.83 -6.74
C ASN A 327 -6.71 -11.94 -5.62
N LYS A 328 -6.71 -12.44 -4.37
CA LYS A 328 -7.01 -11.72 -3.13
C LYS A 328 -8.31 -10.92 -3.20
N ALA A 329 -9.48 -11.56 -3.35
CA ALA A 329 -10.75 -10.84 -3.43
C ALA A 329 -10.94 -9.89 -2.23
N ASP A 330 -11.31 -8.64 -2.50
CA ASP A 330 -11.58 -7.61 -1.48
C ASP A 330 -13.08 -7.49 -1.16
N VAL A 331 -13.91 -7.74 -2.18
CA VAL A 331 -15.37 -7.71 -2.09
C VAL A 331 -15.95 -8.90 -2.82
N ILE A 332 -16.89 -9.58 -2.18
CA ILE A 332 -17.80 -10.53 -2.85
C ILE A 332 -19.16 -9.86 -2.97
N VAL A 333 -19.67 -9.79 -4.19
CA VAL A 333 -20.99 -9.23 -4.46
C VAL A 333 -21.96 -10.38 -4.75
N LEU A 334 -23.04 -10.44 -3.98
CA LEU A 334 -24.09 -11.43 -4.11
C LEU A 334 -25.34 -10.83 -4.76
N GLY A 335 -25.98 -11.63 -5.60
CA GLY A 335 -27.32 -11.36 -6.14
C GLY A 335 -28.39 -11.36 -5.05
N TYR A 336 -29.56 -10.79 -5.34
CA TYR A 336 -30.67 -10.70 -4.39
C TYR A 336 -31.18 -12.07 -3.92
N ASP A 337 -31.10 -13.06 -4.81
CA ASP A 337 -31.58 -14.44 -4.69
C ASP A 337 -30.52 -15.43 -4.19
N GLN A 338 -29.27 -14.99 -4.00
CA GLN A 338 -28.19 -15.86 -3.54
C GLN A 338 -28.22 -16.04 -2.02
N SER A 339 -28.12 -17.30 -1.59
CA SER A 339 -28.20 -17.75 -0.19
C SER A 339 -26.85 -18.07 0.47
N TRP A 340 -25.73 -17.95 -0.27
CA TRP A 340 -24.40 -18.40 0.17
C TRP A 340 -23.72 -17.46 1.19
N GLU A 341 -24.38 -16.37 1.60
CA GLU A 341 -23.80 -15.39 2.51
C GLU A 341 -23.36 -15.99 3.86
N ALA A 342 -24.18 -16.87 4.45
CA ALA A 342 -23.89 -17.48 5.74
C ALA A 342 -22.62 -18.37 5.68
N GLU A 343 -22.48 -19.16 4.62
CA GLU A 343 -21.34 -20.03 4.40
C GLU A 343 -20.05 -19.24 4.20
N ILE A 344 -20.08 -18.20 3.35
CA ILE A 344 -18.93 -17.32 3.13
C ILE A 344 -18.51 -16.66 4.45
N ARG A 345 -19.48 -16.19 5.26
CA ARG A 345 -19.20 -15.63 6.60
C ARG A 345 -18.55 -16.63 7.55
N ARG A 346 -18.95 -17.89 7.50
CA ARG A 346 -18.33 -18.96 8.29
C ARG A 346 -16.87 -19.17 7.88
N LYS A 347 -16.60 -19.34 6.57
CA LYS A 347 -15.23 -19.49 6.04
C LYS A 347 -14.33 -18.29 6.35
N ILE A 348 -14.86 -17.06 6.31
CA ILE A 348 -14.14 -15.85 6.73
C ILE A 348 -13.69 -15.95 8.20
N LYS A 349 -14.58 -16.40 9.10
CA LYS A 349 -14.25 -16.57 10.52
C LYS A 349 -13.20 -17.66 10.75
N GLU A 350 -13.33 -18.79 10.06
CA GLU A 350 -12.42 -19.93 10.16
C GLU A 350 -11.00 -19.60 9.69
N THR A 351 -10.89 -18.85 8.60
CA THR A 351 -9.60 -18.57 7.94
C THR A 351 -8.99 -17.23 8.33
N GLY A 352 -9.77 -16.33 8.94
CA GLY A 352 -9.36 -14.95 9.21
C GLY A 352 -9.19 -14.09 7.95
N TYR A 353 -9.62 -14.57 6.78
CA TYR A 353 -9.46 -13.84 5.51
C TYR A 353 -10.32 -12.59 5.46
N LEU A 354 -9.71 -11.45 5.14
CA LEU A 354 -10.40 -10.15 5.15
C LEU A 354 -11.06 -9.86 3.80
N VAL A 355 -12.34 -10.21 3.67
CA VAL A 355 -13.17 -9.88 2.50
C VAL A 355 -14.52 -9.31 2.93
N LYS A 356 -15.04 -8.33 2.18
CA LYS A 356 -16.35 -7.73 2.44
C LYS A 356 -17.43 -8.39 1.60
N ILE A 357 -18.56 -8.73 2.20
CA ILE A 357 -19.73 -9.20 1.47
C ILE A 357 -20.68 -8.02 1.20
N ARG A 358 -21.15 -7.90 -0.03
CA ARG A 358 -22.19 -6.94 -0.45
C ARG A 358 -23.31 -7.70 -1.14
N LYS A 359 -24.55 -7.28 -0.91
CA LYS A 359 -25.72 -7.88 -1.56
C LYS A 359 -26.48 -6.81 -2.35
N ILE A 360 -26.66 -7.04 -3.65
CA ILE A 360 -27.48 -6.16 -4.50
C ILE A 360 -28.94 -6.55 -4.27
N LYS A 361 -29.66 -5.75 -3.47
CA LYS A 361 -31.04 -6.09 -3.04
C LYS A 361 -32.10 -5.88 -4.13
N LYS A 362 -31.89 -4.96 -5.07
CA LYS A 362 -32.85 -4.62 -6.12
C LYS A 362 -32.50 -5.38 -7.40
N ALA A 363 -33.40 -6.25 -7.85
CA ALA A 363 -33.32 -6.87 -9.16
C ALA A 363 -33.82 -5.92 -10.26
N TYR A 364 -33.31 -6.06 -11.48
CA TYR A 364 -33.81 -5.32 -12.63
C TYR A 364 -35.01 -6.05 -13.25
N LYS A 365 -36.23 -5.57 -12.97
CA LYS A 365 -37.50 -6.11 -13.50
C LYS A 365 -37.56 -7.65 -13.41
N PRO A 366 -37.47 -8.24 -12.20
CA PRO A 366 -37.35 -9.69 -12.00
C PRO A 366 -38.53 -10.51 -12.57
N GLU A 367 -39.69 -9.90 -12.72
CA GLU A 367 -40.87 -10.47 -13.37
C GLU A 367 -40.63 -10.76 -14.87
N ILE A 368 -39.76 -10.00 -15.53
CA ILE A 368 -39.40 -10.18 -16.94
C ILE A 368 -38.02 -10.87 -17.07
N PHE A 369 -37.01 -10.37 -16.34
CA PHE A 369 -35.62 -10.76 -16.52
C PHE A 369 -35.11 -11.73 -15.45
N LYS A 370 -35.74 -12.90 -15.34
CA LYS A 370 -35.30 -14.01 -14.49
C LYS A 370 -34.82 -15.18 -15.34
N SER A 371 -33.69 -15.78 -14.97
CA SER A 371 -33.07 -16.88 -15.72
C SER A 371 -34.02 -18.06 -15.96
N SER A 372 -34.93 -18.34 -15.02
CA SER A 372 -35.96 -19.37 -15.17
C SER A 372 -36.98 -19.09 -16.27
N HIS A 373 -37.26 -17.82 -16.59
CA HIS A 373 -38.22 -17.45 -17.65
C HIS A 373 -37.63 -17.65 -19.04
N PHE A 374 -36.34 -17.39 -19.22
CA PHE A 374 -35.67 -17.62 -20.50
C PHE A 374 -35.44 -19.10 -20.76
N ARG A 375 -35.18 -19.89 -19.71
CA ARG A 375 -34.92 -21.32 -19.85
C ARG A 375 -36.14 -22.11 -20.35
N LYS A 376 -37.36 -21.71 -19.97
CA LYS A 376 -38.62 -22.28 -20.49
C LYS A 376 -38.80 -22.19 -22.02
N LYS A 377 -37.96 -21.43 -22.72
CA LYS A 377 -37.97 -21.36 -24.19
C LYS A 377 -37.08 -22.42 -24.85
N PHE A 378 -36.31 -23.16 -24.05
CA PHE A 378 -35.31 -24.15 -24.48
C PHE A 378 -35.49 -25.52 -23.79
N ASP A 379 -36.37 -25.61 -22.79
CA ASP A 379 -36.98 -26.85 -22.28
C ASP A 379 -38.28 -27.06 -23.08
#